data_AF-A0A428RPN3-F1
#
_entry.id   AF-A0A428RPN3-F1
#
_cell.length_a   1.000
_cell.length_b   1.000
_cell.length_c   1.000
_cell.angle_alpha   90.00
_cell.angle_beta   90.00
_cell.angle_gamma   90.00
#
_symmetry.space_group_name_H-M   'P 1'
#
loop_
_entity.id
_entity.type
_entity.pdbx_description
1 polymer ?
#
loop_
_entity_poly.entity_id
_entity_poly.type
_entity_poly.pdbx_seq_one_letter_code
_entity_poly.pdbx_strand_id
1 'polypeptide(L)'
;MNFSFDPVRCAELHNQLLAKAISRIPDAAQEVKRDVLDRWRELPPEKRPFNIPEDEPLYTFLSLINRYKPDDLPLTAEFCQPEPSWFDDNFQELDVRRIILLYGDETDTPKMDGGLYFNLDTYLVCWTRLRGRGRFPSDEKWVPLELALRKALDMWECGKFTWGGETGWYRSKDAVSYVSWTPKDLTTALHHWEYLLEAIQSRLPEGTPSSPLLEPLSVDLVNKFQLNSFAKAFLCAAKRPSFKHVAPGITAFTPETFAATYGAESPTSRRLQIEQDGGFETISLMLPSTASATVKSGDRHLFDGEDHLPLADTTLYEHPGLYTTFWQPTSDGDGTDLVTAQGAMNPIRFDGSRPWGSGGNIRLEVMLDLWIAHVVNGTWEVGPEGVSTPDNWFTDAETIEARRLVWTEECR
;
A
#
# COMPACT_ATOMS: atom_id res chain seq x y z
N MET A 1 -11.76 21.75 5.98
CA MET A 1 -12.69 21.99 4.85
C MET A 1 -14.01 21.32 5.20
N ASN A 2 -15.14 21.96 4.91
CA ASN A 2 -16.45 21.37 5.18
C ASN A 2 -16.77 20.44 4.00
N PHE A 3 -16.33 19.19 4.06
CA PHE A 3 -16.60 18.21 3.01
C PHE A 3 -18.08 17.80 3.11
N SER A 4 -18.93 18.40 2.29
CA SER A 4 -20.33 18.00 2.20
C SER A 4 -20.42 16.71 1.40
N PHE A 5 -21.02 15.68 1.97
CA PHE A 5 -21.36 14.46 1.23
C PHE A 5 -22.37 14.78 0.12
N ASP A 6 -21.98 14.55 -1.13
CA ASP A 6 -22.86 14.65 -2.31
C ASP A 6 -23.33 13.24 -2.71
N PRO A 7 -24.59 12.88 -2.38
CA PRO A 7 -25.10 11.53 -2.61
C PRO A 7 -25.25 11.22 -4.11
N VAL A 8 -25.51 12.22 -4.95
CA VAL A 8 -25.64 12.01 -6.40
C VAL A 8 -24.28 11.70 -7.00
N ARG A 9 -23.28 12.51 -6.64
CA ARG A 9 -21.91 12.32 -7.12
C ARG A 9 -21.32 10.98 -6.67
N CYS A 10 -21.49 10.61 -5.40
CA CYS A 10 -21.03 9.29 -4.93
C CYS A 10 -21.74 8.15 -5.66
N ALA A 11 -23.05 8.27 -5.96
CA ALA A 11 -23.78 7.25 -6.70
C ALA A 11 -23.28 7.10 -8.14
N GLU A 12 -22.93 8.21 -8.81
CA GLU A 12 -22.31 8.17 -10.14
C GLU A 12 -20.97 7.41 -10.13
N LEU A 13 -20.13 7.61 -9.12
CA LEU A 13 -18.84 6.94 -9.01
C LEU A 13 -18.99 5.46 -8.72
N HIS A 14 -19.88 5.11 -7.80
CA HIS A 14 -20.24 3.72 -7.56
C HIS A 14 -20.75 3.03 -8.84
N ASN A 15 -21.62 3.69 -9.59
CA ASN A 15 -22.16 3.13 -10.83
C ASN A 15 -21.09 2.95 -11.92
N GLN A 16 -20.08 3.83 -11.96
CA GLN A 16 -18.91 3.65 -12.81
C GLN A 16 -18.04 2.46 -12.38
N LEU A 17 -17.83 2.28 -11.07
CA LEU A 17 -17.12 1.11 -10.53
C LEU A 17 -17.84 -0.19 -10.91
N LEU A 18 -19.16 -0.23 -10.73
CA LEU A 18 -19.97 -1.39 -11.11
C LEU A 18 -19.83 -1.68 -12.60
N ALA A 19 -19.91 -0.66 -13.45
CA ALA A 19 -19.77 -0.82 -14.90
C ALA A 19 -18.39 -1.43 -15.28
N LYS A 20 -17.30 -1.05 -14.60
CA LYS A 20 -15.98 -1.69 -14.77
C LYS A 20 -16.00 -3.14 -14.27
N ALA A 21 -16.56 -3.35 -13.09
CA ALA A 21 -16.64 -4.64 -12.40
C ALA A 21 -17.59 -5.65 -13.04
N ILE A 22 -18.39 -5.29 -14.04
CA ILE A 22 -19.21 -6.24 -14.82
C ILE A 22 -18.88 -6.22 -16.32
N SER A 23 -17.88 -5.43 -16.76
CA SER A 23 -17.64 -5.16 -18.17
C SER A 23 -17.30 -6.39 -19.01
N ARG A 24 -16.83 -7.47 -18.38
CA ARG A 24 -16.49 -8.74 -19.04
C ARG A 24 -17.57 -9.80 -18.95
N ILE A 25 -18.63 -9.55 -18.18
CA ILE A 25 -19.71 -10.52 -18.02
C ILE A 25 -20.72 -10.33 -19.17
N PRO A 26 -20.94 -11.34 -20.02
CA PRO A 26 -21.92 -11.24 -21.10
C PRO A 26 -23.32 -10.94 -20.56
N ASP A 27 -24.04 -10.06 -21.26
CA ASP A 27 -25.43 -9.68 -20.93
C ASP A 27 -25.65 -9.08 -19.53
N ALA A 28 -24.57 -8.70 -18.83
CA ALA A 28 -24.65 -8.25 -17.45
C ALA A 28 -25.56 -7.04 -17.22
N ALA A 29 -25.69 -6.16 -18.21
CA ALA A 29 -26.56 -5.00 -18.15
C ALA A 29 -28.04 -5.37 -17.91
N GLN A 30 -28.48 -6.57 -18.29
CA GLN A 30 -29.87 -7.03 -18.09
C GLN A 30 -30.16 -7.39 -16.63
N GLU A 31 -29.13 -7.74 -15.86
CA GLU A 31 -29.23 -8.13 -14.45
C GLU A 31 -28.94 -6.97 -13.49
N VAL A 32 -28.57 -5.79 -14.02
CA VAL A 32 -28.35 -4.59 -13.21
C VAL A 32 -29.69 -4.05 -12.72
N LYS A 33 -29.78 -3.83 -11.40
CA LYS A 33 -30.98 -3.28 -10.74
C LYS A 33 -30.63 -2.09 -9.85
N ARG A 34 -31.63 -1.28 -9.55
CA ARG A 34 -31.54 -0.15 -8.63
C ARG A 34 -32.58 -0.33 -7.53
N ASP A 35 -32.26 -1.22 -6.59
CA ASP A 35 -33.17 -1.77 -5.57
C ASP A 35 -32.45 -2.01 -4.24
N VAL A 36 -31.27 -1.42 -4.01
CA VAL A 36 -30.52 -1.57 -2.74
C VAL A 36 -31.35 -1.12 -1.54
N LEU A 37 -31.98 0.05 -1.65
CA LEU A 37 -32.86 0.60 -0.60
C LEU A 37 -34.13 -0.24 -0.40
N ASP A 38 -34.73 -0.75 -1.47
CA ASP A 38 -35.92 -1.61 -1.38
C ASP A 38 -35.59 -2.92 -0.66
N ARG A 39 -34.45 -3.53 -0.98
CA ARG A 39 -33.95 -4.72 -0.27
C ARG A 39 -33.70 -4.46 1.21
N TRP A 40 -33.13 -3.31 1.57
CA TRP A 40 -32.97 -2.91 2.98
C TRP A 40 -34.33 -2.86 3.70
N ARG A 41 -35.37 -2.32 3.05
CA ARG A 41 -36.73 -2.25 3.61
C ARG A 41 -37.39 -3.61 3.75
N GLU A 42 -37.08 -4.54 2.85
CA GLU A 42 -37.58 -5.92 2.85
C GLU A 42 -36.88 -6.83 3.88
N LEU A 43 -35.75 -6.40 4.46
CA LEU A 43 -35.08 -7.18 5.51
C LEU A 43 -35.97 -7.33 6.75
N PRO A 44 -35.90 -8.49 7.42
CA PRO A 44 -36.53 -8.68 8.72
C PRO A 44 -36.06 -7.63 9.74
N PRO A 45 -36.90 -7.20 10.71
CA PRO A 45 -36.54 -6.19 11.70
C PRO A 45 -35.24 -6.49 12.47
N GLU A 46 -34.95 -7.76 12.75
CA GLU A 46 -33.73 -8.20 13.42
C GLU A 46 -32.45 -8.01 12.59
N LYS A 47 -32.58 -7.86 11.26
CA LYS A 47 -31.48 -7.54 10.33
C LYS A 47 -31.52 -6.10 9.84
N ARG A 48 -32.42 -5.28 10.42
CA ARG A 48 -32.62 -3.87 10.08
C ARG A 48 -32.57 -3.05 11.38
N PRO A 49 -31.40 -2.94 12.02
CA PRO A 49 -31.29 -2.37 13.36
C PRO A 49 -31.57 -0.86 13.41
N PHE A 50 -31.49 -0.16 12.28
CA PHE A 50 -31.83 1.26 12.15
C PHE A 50 -32.76 1.53 10.96
N ASN A 51 -33.36 2.72 10.95
CA ASN A 51 -34.10 3.25 9.81
C ASN A 51 -33.23 4.24 9.06
N ILE A 52 -33.42 4.34 7.74
CA ILE A 52 -32.79 5.36 6.89
C ILE A 52 -33.89 6.35 6.48
N PRO A 53 -33.98 7.53 7.12
CA PRO A 53 -34.98 8.56 6.82
C PRO A 53 -34.85 9.08 5.38
N GLU A 54 -35.97 9.47 4.76
CA GLU A 54 -35.98 9.95 3.36
C GLU A 54 -35.25 11.29 3.17
N ASP A 55 -35.11 12.07 4.24
CA ASP A 55 -34.40 13.34 4.28
C ASP A 55 -32.88 13.20 4.52
N GLU A 56 -32.39 12.00 4.87
CA GLU A 56 -30.95 11.77 5.01
C GLU A 56 -30.27 11.60 3.64
N PRO A 57 -29.08 12.20 3.43
CA PRO A 57 -28.31 12.02 2.19
C PRO A 57 -28.05 10.54 1.82
N LEU A 58 -27.87 9.66 2.81
CA LEU A 58 -27.67 8.23 2.58
C LEU A 58 -28.85 7.59 1.85
N TYR A 59 -30.09 8.02 2.13
CA TYR A 59 -31.28 7.56 1.43
C TYR A 59 -31.18 7.85 -0.07
N THR A 60 -30.83 9.09 -0.40
CA THR A 60 -30.67 9.53 -1.79
C THR A 60 -29.59 8.71 -2.49
N PHE A 61 -28.43 8.53 -1.85
CA PHE A 61 -27.36 7.71 -2.39
C PHE A 61 -27.79 6.25 -2.67
N LEU A 62 -28.36 5.56 -1.68
CA LEU A 62 -28.80 4.16 -1.81
C LEU A 62 -29.94 3.98 -2.83
N SER A 63 -30.75 5.02 -3.04
CA SER A 63 -31.79 5.02 -4.07
C SER A 63 -31.26 5.17 -5.50
N LEU A 64 -30.02 5.64 -5.68
CA LEU A 64 -29.43 5.96 -6.99
C LEU A 64 -28.36 4.96 -7.45
N ILE A 65 -27.79 4.18 -6.54
CA ILE A 65 -26.79 3.16 -6.88
C ILE A 65 -27.43 1.95 -7.56
N ASN A 66 -26.73 1.48 -8.58
CA ASN A 66 -27.02 0.25 -9.28
C ASN A 66 -26.32 -0.91 -8.56
N ARG A 67 -26.84 -2.12 -8.71
CA ARG A 67 -26.20 -3.35 -8.24
C ARG A 67 -26.32 -4.44 -9.30
N TYR A 68 -25.47 -5.43 -9.22
CA TYR A 68 -25.50 -6.62 -10.08
C TYR A 68 -25.70 -7.88 -9.24
N LYS A 69 -26.20 -8.98 -9.83
CA LYS A 69 -26.27 -10.28 -9.16
C LYS A 69 -25.12 -11.18 -9.62
N PRO A 70 -24.33 -11.79 -8.72
CA PRO A 70 -24.63 -12.09 -7.31
C PRO A 70 -24.46 -10.91 -6.35
N ASP A 71 -25.13 -10.99 -5.20
CA ASP A 71 -25.23 -9.92 -4.21
C ASP A 71 -23.86 -9.50 -3.63
N ASP A 72 -22.89 -10.41 -3.64
CA ASP A 72 -21.55 -10.21 -3.10
C ASP A 72 -20.48 -9.91 -4.17
N LEU A 73 -20.90 -9.40 -5.34
CA LEU A 73 -19.99 -9.05 -6.44
C LEU A 73 -18.87 -8.10 -5.97
N PRO A 74 -17.59 -8.45 -6.20
CA PRO A 74 -16.45 -7.55 -6.06
C PRO A 74 -16.58 -6.32 -6.98
N LEU A 75 -16.60 -5.10 -6.42
CA LEU A 75 -16.46 -3.88 -7.24
C LEU A 75 -15.01 -3.57 -7.56
N THR A 76 -14.13 -3.95 -6.63
CA THR A 76 -12.69 -3.80 -6.70
C THR A 76 -12.04 -5.08 -6.17
N ALA A 77 -10.71 -5.14 -6.21
CA ALA A 77 -9.97 -6.20 -5.51
C ALA A 77 -10.00 -6.03 -3.97
N GLU A 78 -10.59 -4.94 -3.46
CA GLU A 78 -10.53 -4.57 -2.04
C GLU A 78 -11.89 -4.57 -1.34
N PHE A 79 -12.99 -4.38 -2.07
CA PHE A 79 -14.33 -4.39 -1.50
C PHE A 79 -15.43 -4.77 -2.51
N CYS A 80 -16.50 -5.37 -1.99
CA CYS A 80 -17.69 -5.74 -2.74
C CYS A 80 -18.68 -4.58 -2.88
N GLN A 81 -19.68 -4.73 -3.73
CA GLN A 81 -20.82 -3.80 -3.79
C GLN A 81 -21.61 -3.79 -2.45
N PRO A 82 -22.39 -2.73 -2.17
CA PRO A 82 -23.23 -2.68 -0.98
C PRO A 82 -24.26 -3.79 -0.96
N GLU A 83 -24.24 -4.58 0.11
CA GLU A 83 -25.22 -5.63 0.39
C GLU A 83 -26.00 -5.22 1.66
N PRO A 84 -27.30 -4.92 1.56
CA PRO A 84 -28.09 -4.41 2.68
C PRO A 84 -28.05 -5.28 3.93
N SER A 85 -27.93 -6.61 3.79
CA SER A 85 -27.81 -7.50 4.94
C SER A 85 -26.52 -7.34 5.75
N TRP A 86 -25.57 -6.55 5.25
CA TRP A 86 -24.30 -6.21 5.90
C TRP A 86 -24.28 -4.80 6.51
N PHE A 87 -25.35 -4.01 6.36
CA PHE A 87 -25.50 -2.71 7.02
C PHE A 87 -25.78 -2.92 8.51
N ASP A 88 -24.80 -3.47 9.22
CA ASP A 88 -24.83 -3.67 10.66
C ASP A 88 -24.37 -2.39 11.35
N ASP A 89 -25.10 -1.92 12.36
CA ASP A 89 -24.72 -0.79 13.21
C ASP A 89 -24.39 -1.24 14.65
N ASN A 90 -24.34 -2.55 14.90
CA ASN A 90 -24.06 -3.14 16.21
C ASN A 90 -22.58 -3.06 16.62
N PHE A 91 -21.88 -2.01 16.18
CA PHE A 91 -20.53 -1.68 16.60
C PHE A 91 -20.51 -0.78 17.84
N GLN A 92 -21.66 -0.59 18.50
CA GLN A 92 -21.82 0.30 19.67
C GLN A 92 -20.94 -0.08 20.86
N GLU A 93 -20.59 -1.37 21.00
CA GLU A 93 -19.65 -1.83 22.03
C GLU A 93 -18.20 -1.42 21.74
N LEU A 94 -17.87 -1.16 20.47
CA LEU A 94 -16.54 -0.75 20.01
C LEU A 94 -16.44 0.76 19.82
N ASP A 95 -17.55 1.42 19.50
CA ASP A 95 -17.61 2.83 19.17
C ASP A 95 -18.99 3.44 19.41
N VAL A 96 -19.05 4.64 19.98
CA VAL A 96 -20.32 5.32 20.26
C VAL A 96 -20.96 5.96 19.02
N ARG A 97 -20.23 6.11 17.92
CA ARG A 97 -20.70 6.70 16.66
C ARG A 97 -21.68 5.78 15.94
N ARG A 98 -22.62 6.35 15.18
CA ARG A 98 -23.50 5.56 14.31
C ARG A 98 -22.75 5.15 13.04
N ILE A 99 -22.22 3.93 13.01
CA ILE A 99 -21.37 3.44 11.92
C ILE A 99 -22.01 2.21 11.27
N ILE A 100 -21.95 2.12 9.94
CA ILE A 100 -22.37 0.94 9.18
C ILE A 100 -21.25 0.40 8.31
N LEU A 101 -21.24 -0.90 8.00
CA LEU A 101 -20.40 -1.45 6.94
C LEU A 101 -21.08 -1.23 5.58
N LEU A 102 -20.63 -0.24 4.82
CA LEU A 102 -21.27 0.13 3.54
C LEU A 102 -20.76 -0.74 2.37
N TYR A 103 -19.46 -1.05 2.34
CA TYR A 103 -18.86 -1.95 1.37
C TYR A 103 -18.05 -3.03 2.10
N GLY A 104 -18.39 -4.30 1.94
CA GLY A 104 -17.71 -5.42 2.62
C GLY A 104 -16.31 -5.71 2.05
N ASP A 105 -15.41 -6.23 2.87
CA ASP A 105 -14.03 -6.62 2.50
C ASP A 105 -14.01 -7.75 1.45
N GLU A 106 -13.11 -7.65 0.47
CA GLU A 106 -12.84 -8.70 -0.54
C GLU A 106 -11.39 -9.24 -0.46
N THR A 107 -10.57 -8.77 0.48
CA THR A 107 -9.11 -9.01 0.49
C THR A 107 -8.65 -10.27 1.22
N ASP A 108 -9.21 -10.63 2.40
CA ASP A 108 -8.90 -11.89 3.12
C ASP A 108 -9.86 -12.14 4.31
N THR A 109 -10.44 -13.36 4.41
CA THR A 109 -11.40 -13.85 5.46
C THR A 109 -12.79 -13.16 5.45
N PRO A 110 -13.84 -13.61 6.22
CA PRO A 110 -15.24 -13.38 5.84
C PRO A 110 -15.56 -11.90 5.62
N LYS A 111 -16.28 -11.59 4.52
CA LYS A 111 -16.62 -10.24 4.01
C LYS A 111 -17.18 -9.24 5.04
N MET A 112 -17.61 -9.73 6.20
CA MET A 112 -18.15 -8.98 7.34
C MET A 112 -17.11 -8.46 8.34
N ASP A 113 -15.86 -8.94 8.28
CA ASP A 113 -14.83 -8.64 9.29
C ASP A 113 -14.09 -7.31 9.03
N GLY A 114 -14.40 -6.65 7.93
CA GLY A 114 -13.85 -5.35 7.54
C GLY A 114 -14.49 -4.81 6.27
N GLY A 115 -13.98 -3.68 5.81
CA GLY A 115 -14.36 -3.05 4.56
C GLY A 115 -14.37 -1.54 4.71
N LEU A 116 -15.18 -0.87 3.88
CA LEU A 116 -15.38 0.57 3.94
C LEU A 116 -16.59 0.87 4.84
N TYR A 117 -16.30 1.30 6.06
CA TYR A 117 -17.30 1.74 7.03
C TYR A 117 -17.72 3.17 6.76
N PHE A 118 -18.99 3.47 7.01
CA PHE A 118 -19.60 4.78 6.79
C PHE A 118 -20.18 5.29 8.11
N ASN A 119 -19.80 6.50 8.50
CA ASN A 119 -20.30 7.18 9.69
C ASN A 119 -21.56 7.97 9.32
N LEU A 120 -22.69 7.58 9.88
CA LEU A 120 -24.01 8.19 9.63
C LEU A 120 -24.13 9.61 10.18
N ASP A 121 -23.29 10.01 11.12
CA ASP A 121 -23.31 11.34 11.74
C ASP A 121 -22.47 12.36 10.98
N THR A 122 -21.38 11.92 10.33
CA THR A 122 -20.44 12.80 9.61
C THR A 122 -20.43 12.61 8.10
N TYR A 123 -21.03 11.52 7.61
CA TYR A 123 -20.99 11.08 6.20
C TYR A 123 -19.58 10.83 5.65
N LEU A 124 -18.62 10.57 6.54
CA LEU A 124 -17.27 10.16 6.17
C LEU A 124 -17.15 8.64 6.20
N VAL A 125 -16.10 8.13 5.56
CA VAL A 125 -15.76 6.72 5.52
C VAL A 125 -14.36 6.44 6.04
N CYS A 126 -14.17 5.21 6.51
CA CYS A 126 -12.84 4.67 6.74
C CYS A 126 -12.80 3.19 6.37
N TRP A 127 -11.72 2.78 5.71
CA TRP A 127 -11.37 1.37 5.58
C TRP A 127 -10.72 0.94 6.89
N THR A 128 -11.31 0.00 7.63
CA THR A 128 -10.61 -0.69 8.73
C THR A 128 -11.00 -2.16 8.87
N ARG A 129 -10.10 -3.01 9.39
CA ARG A 129 -10.45 -4.39 9.80
C ARG A 129 -10.63 -4.39 11.30
N LEU A 130 -11.82 -4.72 11.79
CA LEU A 130 -12.10 -4.69 13.22
C LEU A 130 -11.47 -5.88 13.93
N ARG A 131 -11.36 -7.04 13.25
CA ARG A 131 -10.52 -8.14 13.74
C ARG A 131 -9.05 -7.72 13.72
N GLY A 132 -8.45 -7.63 14.91
CA GLY A 132 -7.05 -7.25 15.12
C GLY A 132 -6.89 -5.87 15.76
N ARG A 133 -7.60 -4.83 15.29
CA ARG A 133 -7.51 -3.48 15.89
C ARG A 133 -8.43 -3.25 17.09
N GLY A 134 -9.61 -3.89 17.13
CA GLY A 134 -10.58 -3.74 18.21
C GLY A 134 -11.20 -2.34 18.40
N ARG A 135 -10.85 -1.35 17.56
CA ARG A 135 -11.41 0.01 17.57
C ARG A 135 -11.31 0.68 16.19
N PHE A 136 -12.19 1.65 15.94
CA PHE A 136 -12.10 2.53 14.78
C PHE A 136 -11.02 3.61 14.97
N PRO A 137 -10.48 4.18 13.87
CA PRO A 137 -9.55 5.31 13.97
C PRO A 137 -10.26 6.60 14.41
N SER A 138 -9.46 7.58 14.85
CA SER A 138 -9.91 8.93 15.20
C SER A 138 -10.56 9.64 14.00
N ASP A 139 -11.49 10.57 14.25
CA ASP A 139 -12.27 11.26 13.20
C ASP A 139 -11.39 11.94 12.13
N GLU A 140 -10.20 12.40 12.49
CA GLU A 140 -9.25 13.03 11.56
C GLU A 140 -8.69 12.08 10.48
N LYS A 141 -8.88 10.77 10.65
CA LYS A 141 -8.48 9.74 9.68
C LYS A 141 -9.59 9.33 8.73
N TRP A 142 -10.82 9.79 8.96
CA TRP A 142 -11.96 9.48 8.09
C TRP A 142 -11.96 10.43 6.89
N VAL A 143 -12.37 9.93 5.73
CA VAL A 143 -12.33 10.67 4.47
C VAL A 143 -13.70 10.72 3.80
N PRO A 144 -13.97 11.66 2.88
CA PRO A 144 -15.22 11.67 2.15
C PRO A 144 -15.43 10.39 1.32
N LEU A 145 -16.66 9.87 1.26
CA LEU A 145 -16.99 8.71 0.40
C LEU A 145 -16.63 8.96 -1.06
N GLU A 146 -16.78 10.20 -1.55
CA GLU A 146 -16.35 10.57 -2.90
C GLU A 146 -14.88 10.28 -3.14
N LEU A 147 -14.00 10.61 -2.19
CA LEU A 147 -12.57 10.34 -2.31
C LEU A 147 -12.31 8.84 -2.40
N ALA A 148 -12.94 8.04 -1.54
CA ALA A 148 -12.73 6.60 -1.54
C ALA A 148 -13.18 5.93 -2.86
N LEU A 149 -14.35 6.29 -3.37
CA LEU A 149 -14.84 5.78 -4.65
C LEU A 149 -14.02 6.28 -5.84
N ARG A 150 -13.52 7.53 -5.79
CA ARG A 150 -12.59 8.05 -6.80
C ARG A 150 -11.30 7.25 -6.82
N LYS A 151 -10.69 7.01 -5.66
CA LYS A 151 -9.45 6.24 -5.55
C LYS A 151 -9.60 4.82 -6.10
N ALA A 152 -10.72 4.17 -5.80
CA ALA A 152 -11.05 2.88 -6.39
C ALA A 152 -11.16 2.93 -7.93
N LEU A 153 -11.72 4.01 -8.50
CA LEU A 153 -11.78 4.19 -9.96
C LEU A 153 -10.39 4.44 -10.54
N ASP A 154 -9.59 5.29 -9.91
CA ASP A 154 -8.21 5.56 -10.34
C ASP A 154 -7.39 4.27 -10.39
N MET A 155 -7.63 3.33 -9.45
CA MET A 155 -6.99 2.01 -9.44
C MET A 155 -7.43 1.12 -10.61
N TRP A 156 -8.70 1.17 -11.04
CA TRP A 156 -9.14 0.55 -12.29
C TRP A 156 -8.50 1.21 -13.53
N GLU A 157 -8.43 2.54 -13.55
CA GLU A 157 -7.93 3.31 -14.69
C GLU A 157 -6.43 3.17 -14.89
N CYS A 158 -5.66 3.07 -13.80
CA CYS A 158 -4.22 2.82 -13.88
C CYS A 158 -3.86 1.33 -14.06
N GLY A 159 -4.86 0.44 -14.08
CA GLY A 159 -4.67 -0.99 -14.31
C GLY A 159 -4.19 -1.77 -13.09
N LYS A 160 -4.30 -1.20 -11.88
CA LYS A 160 -4.09 -1.93 -10.62
C LYS A 160 -5.24 -2.89 -10.34
N PHE A 161 -6.46 -2.54 -10.72
CA PHE A 161 -7.59 -3.48 -10.73
C PHE A 161 -7.83 -3.98 -12.15
N THR A 162 -7.84 -5.30 -12.33
CA THR A 162 -8.07 -5.95 -13.63
C THR A 162 -8.91 -7.20 -13.48
N TRP A 163 -9.47 -7.67 -14.59
CA TRP A 163 -10.15 -8.97 -14.64
C TRP A 163 -9.17 -10.10 -14.93
N GLY A 164 -9.15 -11.10 -14.05
CA GLY A 164 -8.38 -12.32 -14.23
C GLY A 164 -6.88 -12.06 -14.28
N GLY A 165 -6.26 -12.02 -13.10
CA GLY A 165 -4.80 -11.99 -12.95
C GLY A 165 -4.22 -13.37 -12.62
N GLU A 166 -3.00 -13.65 -13.10
CA GLU A 166 -2.18 -14.77 -12.60
C GLU A 166 -1.52 -14.46 -11.24
N THR A 167 -1.56 -13.19 -10.84
CA THR A 167 -0.95 -12.64 -9.63
C THR A 167 -2.06 -12.30 -8.62
N GLY A 168 -2.19 -13.10 -7.56
CA GLY A 168 -3.18 -12.90 -6.49
C GLY A 168 -3.65 -14.22 -5.88
N TRP A 169 -4.25 -14.16 -4.69
CA TRP A 169 -4.70 -15.35 -3.93
C TRP A 169 -5.84 -16.07 -4.64
N TYR A 170 -6.68 -15.29 -5.33
CA TYR A 170 -7.68 -15.77 -6.26
C TYR A 170 -7.14 -15.74 -7.68
N ARG A 171 -6.51 -16.85 -8.11
CA ARG A 171 -6.22 -17.13 -9.53
C ARG A 171 -7.49 -17.47 -10.32
N SER A 172 -8.57 -16.73 -10.07
CA SER A 172 -9.82 -16.88 -10.81
C SER A 172 -9.79 -15.93 -12.00
N LYS A 173 -9.93 -16.48 -13.21
CA LYS A 173 -10.08 -15.68 -14.43
C LYS A 173 -11.39 -14.90 -14.46
N ASP A 174 -12.32 -15.27 -13.57
CA ASP A 174 -13.68 -14.75 -13.48
C ASP A 174 -13.86 -13.83 -12.25
N ALA A 175 -12.77 -13.29 -11.70
CA ALA A 175 -12.80 -12.34 -10.59
C ALA A 175 -11.99 -11.08 -10.88
N VAL A 176 -12.32 -10.00 -10.18
CA VAL A 176 -11.49 -8.79 -10.11
C VAL A 176 -10.24 -9.13 -9.31
N SER A 177 -9.07 -8.79 -9.84
CA SER A 177 -7.76 -9.09 -9.26
C SER A 177 -6.94 -7.81 -9.09
N TYR A 178 -6.03 -7.84 -8.11
CA TYR A 178 -5.02 -6.81 -7.89
C TYR A 178 -3.77 -7.09 -8.73
N VAL A 179 -3.24 -6.08 -9.39
CA VAL A 179 -1.96 -6.14 -10.10
C VAL A 179 -0.91 -5.49 -9.20
N SER A 180 0.06 -6.29 -8.75
CA SER A 180 1.06 -5.85 -7.76
C SER A 180 1.83 -4.62 -8.21
N TRP A 181 2.22 -4.53 -9.48
CA TRP A 181 2.80 -3.34 -10.07
C TRP A 181 2.51 -3.24 -11.57
N THR A 182 2.48 -2.02 -12.08
CA THR A 182 2.23 -1.70 -13.48
C THR A 182 3.48 -1.08 -14.11
N PRO A 183 3.62 -1.06 -15.45
CA PRO A 183 4.72 -0.34 -16.10
C PRO A 183 4.83 1.13 -15.67
N LYS A 184 3.69 1.78 -15.38
CA LYS A 184 3.66 3.16 -14.87
C LYS A 184 4.33 3.28 -13.51
N ASP A 185 4.15 2.30 -12.61
CA ASP A 185 4.79 2.31 -11.29
C ASP A 185 6.31 2.22 -11.42
N LEU A 186 6.80 1.36 -12.32
CA LEU A 186 8.22 1.25 -12.62
C LEU A 186 8.78 2.57 -13.19
N THR A 187 8.11 3.15 -14.19
CA THR A 187 8.55 4.44 -14.76
C THR A 187 8.56 5.56 -13.73
N THR A 188 7.55 5.60 -12.85
CA THR A 188 7.47 6.62 -11.79
C THR A 188 8.60 6.43 -10.78
N ALA A 189 8.81 5.20 -10.28
CA ALA A 189 9.91 4.92 -9.37
C ALA A 189 11.30 5.21 -9.97
N LEU A 190 11.52 4.91 -11.26
CA LEU A 190 12.77 5.24 -11.95
C LEU A 190 12.97 6.75 -12.07
N HIS A 191 11.92 7.51 -12.37
CA HIS A 191 12.00 8.97 -12.44
C HIS A 191 12.38 9.59 -11.10
N HIS A 192 11.76 9.15 -10.01
CA HIS A 192 12.07 9.63 -8.66
C HIS A 192 13.47 9.21 -8.22
N TRP A 193 13.90 8.01 -8.62
CA TRP A 193 15.26 7.54 -8.38
C TRP A 193 16.29 8.44 -9.08
N GLU A 194 16.10 8.70 -10.38
CA GLU A 194 16.99 9.59 -11.14
C GLU A 194 17.04 11.00 -10.52
N TYR A 195 15.88 11.54 -10.14
CA TYR A 195 15.80 12.85 -9.50
C TYR A 195 16.50 12.88 -8.14
N LEU A 196 16.40 11.82 -7.34
CA LEU A 196 17.17 11.68 -6.10
C LEU A 196 18.68 11.72 -6.39
N LEU A 197 19.15 10.97 -7.40
CA LEU A 197 20.57 10.96 -7.75
C LEU A 197 21.06 12.35 -8.19
N GLU A 198 20.28 13.06 -9.00
CA GLU A 198 20.58 14.44 -9.41
C GLU A 198 20.57 15.42 -8.23
N ALA A 199 19.61 15.30 -7.31
CA ALA A 199 19.50 16.12 -6.12
C ALA A 199 20.72 15.97 -5.19
N ILE A 200 21.28 14.76 -5.10
CA ILE A 200 22.51 14.48 -4.35
C ILE A 200 23.73 15.00 -5.13
N GLN A 201 23.85 14.71 -6.44
CA GLN A 201 24.98 15.15 -7.26
C GLN A 201 25.15 16.67 -7.26
N SER A 202 24.05 17.42 -7.36
CA SER A 202 24.04 18.88 -7.33
C SER A 202 24.49 19.49 -6.00
N ARG A 203 24.54 18.69 -4.93
CA ARG A 203 24.96 19.09 -3.58
C ARG A 203 26.30 18.53 -3.15
N LEU A 204 27.00 17.79 -4.02
CA LEU A 204 28.35 17.33 -3.72
C LEU A 204 29.28 18.54 -3.49
N PRO A 205 30.26 18.44 -2.57
CA PRO A 205 31.20 19.52 -2.30
C PRO A 205 32.00 19.97 -3.53
N GLU A 206 32.36 21.26 -3.56
CA GLU A 206 33.21 21.81 -4.62
C GLU A 206 34.56 21.05 -4.70
N GLY A 207 34.92 20.61 -5.91
CA GLY A 207 36.13 19.82 -6.17
C GLY A 207 35.91 18.31 -6.18
N THR A 208 34.73 17.81 -5.80
CA THR A 208 34.35 16.41 -6.03
C THR A 208 34.11 16.19 -7.54
N PRO A 209 34.78 15.22 -8.18
CA PRO A 209 34.55 14.93 -9.59
C PRO A 209 33.10 14.50 -9.82
N SER A 210 32.31 15.32 -10.53
CA SER A 210 30.98 14.94 -10.99
C SER A 210 31.12 13.90 -12.09
N SER A 211 31.25 12.64 -11.68
CA SER A 211 31.25 11.51 -12.60
C SER A 211 29.83 11.25 -13.13
N PRO A 212 29.68 10.82 -14.38
CA PRO A 212 28.37 10.46 -14.90
C PRO A 212 27.78 9.29 -14.10
N LEU A 213 26.46 9.21 -14.08
CA LEU A 213 25.77 8.03 -13.55
C LEU A 213 26.22 6.77 -14.30
N LEU A 214 26.35 5.68 -13.57
CA LEU A 214 26.81 4.40 -14.10
C LEU A 214 25.65 3.61 -14.69
N GLU A 215 25.96 2.71 -15.63
CA GLU A 215 24.96 1.82 -16.23
C GLU A 215 24.29 0.90 -15.19
N PRO A 216 23.00 0.55 -15.38
CA PRO A 216 22.27 -0.37 -14.50
C PRO A 216 22.93 -1.74 -14.36
N LEU A 217 22.40 -2.58 -13.45
CA LEU A 217 22.83 -3.97 -13.38
C LEU A 217 22.42 -4.71 -14.66
N SER A 218 23.27 -5.62 -15.14
CA SER A 218 22.93 -6.39 -16.34
C SER A 218 21.81 -7.39 -16.07
N VAL A 219 20.94 -7.55 -17.05
CA VAL A 219 19.82 -8.53 -17.01
C VAL A 219 20.35 -9.94 -16.73
N ASP A 220 21.47 -10.32 -17.33
CA ASP A 220 22.12 -11.62 -17.13
C ASP A 220 22.61 -11.84 -15.69
N LEU A 221 23.03 -10.78 -14.99
CA LEU A 221 23.43 -10.88 -13.60
C LEU A 221 22.22 -11.00 -12.69
N VAL A 222 21.22 -10.14 -12.88
CA VAL A 222 20.00 -10.10 -12.04
C VAL A 222 19.20 -11.41 -12.17
N ASN A 223 19.10 -11.97 -13.38
CA ASN A 223 18.36 -13.22 -13.64
C ASN A 223 18.99 -14.48 -13.04
N LYS A 224 20.23 -14.42 -12.54
CA LYS A 224 20.85 -15.54 -11.82
C LYS A 224 20.21 -15.81 -10.46
N PHE A 225 19.51 -14.83 -9.91
CA PHE A 225 18.96 -14.89 -8.56
C PHE A 225 17.43 -14.79 -8.58
N GLN A 226 16.82 -15.29 -7.51
CA GLN A 226 15.38 -15.20 -7.29
C GLN A 226 15.08 -13.89 -6.56
N LEU A 227 14.41 -13.00 -7.27
CA LEU A 227 13.95 -11.70 -6.77
C LEU A 227 12.51 -11.47 -7.23
N ASN A 228 11.83 -10.59 -6.52
CA ASN A 228 10.58 -9.94 -6.88
C ASN A 228 10.65 -9.38 -8.31
N SER A 229 9.55 -9.48 -9.06
CA SER A 229 9.52 -9.06 -10.47
C SER A 229 9.74 -7.55 -10.66
N PHE A 230 9.17 -6.72 -9.78
CA PHE A 230 9.42 -5.28 -9.77
C PHE A 230 10.90 -4.98 -9.44
N ALA A 231 11.46 -5.63 -8.42
CA ALA A 231 12.87 -5.44 -8.04
C ALA A 231 13.81 -5.76 -9.20
N LYS A 232 13.56 -6.85 -9.94
CA LYS A 232 14.33 -7.18 -11.16
C LYS A 232 14.24 -6.08 -12.21
N ALA A 233 13.02 -5.66 -12.52
CA ALA A 233 12.77 -4.64 -13.53
C ALA A 233 13.43 -3.30 -13.15
N PHE A 234 13.31 -2.88 -11.90
CA PHE A 234 13.95 -1.69 -11.38
C PHE A 234 15.48 -1.80 -11.43
N LEU A 235 16.09 -2.85 -10.89
CA LEU A 235 17.55 -2.99 -10.83
C LEU A 235 18.21 -3.07 -12.21
N CYS A 236 17.49 -3.57 -13.22
CA CYS A 236 17.97 -3.63 -14.61
C CYS A 236 17.81 -2.31 -15.37
N ALA A 237 17.03 -1.35 -14.85
CA ALA A 237 16.75 -0.08 -15.50
C ALA A 237 17.32 1.13 -14.75
N ALA A 238 17.42 1.05 -13.42
CA ALA A 238 17.88 2.13 -12.56
C ALA A 238 19.37 2.42 -12.78
N LYS A 239 19.69 3.65 -13.18
CA LYS A 239 21.06 4.13 -13.23
C LYS A 239 21.69 4.04 -11.84
N ARG A 240 22.99 3.73 -11.79
CA ARG A 240 23.70 3.61 -10.51
C ARG A 240 24.44 4.91 -10.18
N PRO A 241 24.46 5.35 -8.92
CA PRO A 241 25.21 6.53 -8.52
C PRO A 241 26.71 6.32 -8.73
N SER A 242 27.40 7.42 -8.99
CA SER A 242 28.87 7.47 -8.98
C SER A 242 29.46 7.74 -7.59
N PHE A 243 28.59 7.89 -6.60
CA PHE A 243 28.88 8.10 -5.18
C PHE A 243 28.28 6.95 -4.37
N LYS A 244 28.64 6.85 -3.09
CA LYS A 244 28.36 5.66 -2.29
C LYS A 244 26.98 5.66 -1.64
N HIS A 245 26.57 6.78 -1.04
CA HIS A 245 25.41 6.86 -0.15
C HIS A 245 24.24 7.64 -0.76
N VAL A 246 23.07 7.01 -0.83
CA VAL A 246 21.83 7.61 -1.38
C VAL A 246 20.82 8.02 -0.30
N ALA A 247 21.01 7.52 0.92
CA ALA A 247 20.28 7.87 2.13
C ALA A 247 21.18 7.55 3.35
N PRO A 248 20.84 7.95 4.58
CA PRO A 248 21.66 7.71 5.77
C PRO A 248 22.04 6.23 5.93
N GLY A 249 23.31 5.89 5.68
CA GLY A 249 23.81 4.51 5.75
C GLY A 249 23.31 3.54 4.67
N ILE A 250 22.56 4.01 3.66
CA ILE A 250 22.04 3.21 2.54
C ILE A 250 22.82 3.50 1.27
N THR A 251 23.13 2.45 0.50
CA THR A 251 23.92 2.50 -0.73
C THR A 251 23.16 1.88 -1.91
N ALA A 252 23.75 1.99 -3.11
CA ALA A 252 23.28 1.26 -4.28
C ALA A 252 24.22 0.09 -4.60
N PHE A 253 23.68 -0.98 -5.17
CA PHE A 253 24.48 -2.13 -5.58
C PHE A 253 25.48 -1.77 -6.69
N THR A 254 26.68 -2.33 -6.60
CA THR A 254 27.56 -2.58 -7.74
C THR A 254 27.34 -4.02 -8.24
N PRO A 255 27.77 -4.37 -9.47
CA PRO A 255 27.70 -5.76 -9.95
C PRO A 255 28.35 -6.76 -8.99
N GLU A 256 29.49 -6.39 -8.40
CA GLU A 256 30.26 -7.23 -7.49
C GLU A 256 29.56 -7.41 -6.15
N THR A 257 29.07 -6.30 -5.56
CA THR A 257 28.37 -6.35 -4.27
C THR A 257 27.03 -7.06 -4.40
N PHE A 258 26.30 -6.87 -5.51
CA PHE A 258 25.07 -7.60 -5.80
C PHE A 258 25.32 -9.12 -5.89
N ALA A 259 26.31 -9.52 -6.68
CA ALA A 259 26.68 -10.93 -6.84
C ALA A 259 27.15 -11.55 -5.53
N ALA A 260 27.90 -10.81 -4.71
CA ALA A 260 28.38 -11.27 -3.42
C ALA A 260 27.24 -11.44 -2.41
N THR A 261 26.33 -10.47 -2.31
CA THR A 261 25.20 -10.51 -1.37
C THR A 261 24.25 -11.65 -1.70
N TYR A 262 23.74 -11.73 -2.94
CA TYR A 262 22.80 -12.80 -3.31
C TYR A 262 23.48 -14.15 -3.53
N GLY A 263 24.78 -14.18 -3.86
CA GLY A 263 25.55 -15.42 -4.00
C GLY A 263 25.92 -16.07 -2.66
N ALA A 264 25.92 -15.30 -1.57
CA ALA A 264 26.16 -15.81 -0.22
C ALA A 264 24.88 -16.26 0.50
N GLU A 265 23.69 -16.00 -0.09
CA GLU A 265 22.41 -16.37 0.50
C GLU A 265 22.27 -17.90 0.62
N SER A 266 21.82 -18.37 1.78
CA SER A 266 21.56 -19.79 1.98
C SER A 266 20.40 -20.26 1.09
N PRO A 267 20.48 -21.43 0.44
CA PRO A 267 19.33 -22.04 -0.23
C PRO A 267 18.13 -22.30 0.70
N THR A 268 18.35 -22.28 2.01
CA THR A 268 17.32 -22.42 3.04
C THR A 268 16.89 -21.08 3.66
N SER A 269 17.24 -19.94 3.04
CA SER A 269 16.79 -18.64 3.54
C SER A 269 15.25 -18.59 3.55
N ARG A 270 14.70 -17.93 4.57
CA ARG A 270 13.24 -17.83 4.71
C ARG A 270 12.62 -17.08 3.54
N ARG A 271 13.35 -16.09 3.01
CA ARG A 271 12.99 -15.29 1.84
C ARG A 271 12.68 -16.17 0.62
N LEU A 272 13.56 -17.14 0.32
CA LEU A 272 13.38 -18.08 -0.80
C LEU A 272 12.28 -19.12 -0.55
N GLN A 273 11.95 -19.39 0.72
CA GLN A 273 10.89 -20.33 1.09
C GLN A 273 9.49 -19.71 1.07
N ILE A 274 9.36 -18.38 1.10
CA ILE A 274 8.06 -17.69 1.12
C ILE A 274 7.17 -18.15 -0.04
N GLU A 275 7.71 -18.24 -1.26
CA GLU A 275 6.91 -18.67 -2.42
C GLU A 275 6.40 -20.11 -2.29
N GLN A 276 7.14 -20.98 -1.59
CA GLN A 276 6.75 -22.37 -1.36
C GLN A 276 5.64 -22.49 -0.29
N ASP A 277 5.61 -21.56 0.66
CA ASP A 277 4.61 -21.48 1.73
C ASP A 277 3.33 -20.74 1.29
N GLY A 278 3.17 -20.48 -0.01
CA GLY A 278 2.02 -19.77 -0.57
C GLY A 278 2.20 -18.26 -0.69
N GLY A 279 3.39 -17.73 -0.42
CA GLY A 279 3.74 -16.35 -0.73
C GLY A 279 3.77 -16.07 -2.22
N PHE A 280 3.55 -14.81 -2.58
CA PHE A 280 3.26 -14.43 -3.97
C PHE A 280 4.49 -14.01 -4.75
N GLU A 281 5.43 -13.33 -4.09
CA GLU A 281 6.72 -12.94 -4.65
C GLU A 281 7.79 -12.98 -3.56
N THR A 282 9.02 -13.27 -3.99
CA THR A 282 10.19 -13.26 -3.11
C THR A 282 10.52 -11.82 -2.65
N ILE A 283 10.47 -11.52 -1.35
CA ILE A 283 11.00 -10.28 -0.75
C ILE A 283 12.42 -10.03 -1.27
N SER A 284 12.81 -8.81 -1.65
CA SER A 284 14.10 -8.60 -2.33
C SER A 284 14.82 -7.35 -1.85
N LEU A 285 16.08 -7.49 -1.44
CA LEU A 285 16.92 -6.34 -1.12
C LEU A 285 17.21 -5.53 -2.39
N MET A 286 16.80 -4.27 -2.41
CA MET A 286 17.04 -3.35 -3.54
C MET A 286 18.25 -2.45 -3.29
N LEU A 287 18.35 -1.88 -2.09
CA LEU A 287 19.39 -0.93 -1.71
C LEU A 287 20.03 -1.39 -0.41
N PRO A 288 21.26 -1.93 -0.43
CA PRO A 288 21.90 -2.43 0.78
C PRO A 288 22.35 -1.29 1.71
N SER A 289 22.51 -1.60 2.98
CA SER A 289 23.26 -0.74 3.90
C SER A 289 24.75 -1.07 3.89
N THR A 290 25.59 -0.15 4.38
CA THR A 290 26.99 -0.46 4.71
C THR A 290 27.17 -1.32 5.97
N ALA A 291 26.13 -1.48 6.77
CA ALA A 291 26.17 -2.31 7.96
C ALA A 291 26.33 -3.81 7.60
N SER A 292 26.99 -4.55 8.49
CA SER A 292 27.07 -6.01 8.36
C SER A 292 25.70 -6.67 8.55
N ALA A 293 25.59 -7.95 8.20
CA ALA A 293 24.38 -8.74 8.38
C ALA A 293 23.79 -8.56 9.79
N THR A 294 22.46 -8.45 9.85
CA THR A 294 21.72 -8.16 11.09
C THR A 294 22.00 -9.25 12.12
N VAL A 295 22.63 -8.88 13.24
CA VAL A 295 22.79 -9.82 14.37
C VAL A 295 21.41 -10.02 14.99
N LYS A 296 21.00 -11.27 15.21
CA LYS A 296 19.76 -11.60 15.93
C LYS A 296 19.79 -10.98 17.32
N SER A 297 19.24 -9.78 17.46
CA SER A 297 18.93 -9.20 18.76
C SER A 297 17.69 -9.90 19.29
N GLY A 298 17.78 -10.48 20.49
CA GLY A 298 16.60 -10.99 21.20
C GLY A 298 15.68 -9.87 21.73
N ASP A 299 16.10 -8.61 21.60
CA ASP A 299 15.34 -7.45 22.02
C ASP A 299 14.58 -6.86 20.83
N ARG A 300 13.24 -6.93 20.94
CA ARG A 300 12.29 -6.27 20.06
C ARG A 300 12.44 -4.76 20.23
N HIS A 301 13.11 -4.11 19.30
CA HIS A 301 13.01 -2.65 19.19
C HIS A 301 11.72 -2.30 18.44
N LEU A 302 10.61 -2.37 19.18
CA LEU A 302 9.40 -1.63 18.83
C LEU A 302 9.75 -0.15 18.94
N PHE A 303 9.97 0.49 17.80
CA PHE A 303 9.86 1.94 17.78
C PHE A 303 8.36 2.24 17.84
N ASP A 304 7.98 3.05 18.83
CA ASP A 304 6.71 3.79 19.00
C ASP A 304 5.38 3.06 19.35
N GLY A 305 5.36 1.75 19.56
CA GLY A 305 4.27 1.08 20.30
C GLY A 305 2.91 0.92 19.59
N GLU A 306 2.83 1.11 18.27
CA GLU A 306 1.69 0.66 17.45
C GLU A 306 1.99 -0.72 16.83
N ASP A 307 0.98 -1.60 16.78
CA ASP A 307 1.11 -3.03 16.50
C ASP A 307 1.94 -3.36 15.26
N HIS A 308 3.01 -4.15 15.46
CA HIS A 308 3.74 -4.81 14.39
C HIS A 308 3.64 -6.33 14.52
N LEU A 309 3.34 -6.98 13.39
CA LEU A 309 3.55 -8.42 13.24
C LEU A 309 5.01 -8.76 13.61
N PRO A 310 5.25 -9.83 14.37
CA PRO A 310 6.59 -10.26 14.76
C PRO A 310 7.30 -10.88 13.54
N LEU A 311 7.76 -10.06 12.60
CA LEU A 311 8.46 -10.52 11.38
C LEU A 311 9.99 -10.47 11.53
N ALA A 312 10.50 -9.72 12.51
CA ALA A 312 11.94 -9.65 12.80
C ALA A 312 12.50 -10.93 13.43
N ASP A 313 11.66 -11.80 14.02
CA ASP A 313 12.11 -12.99 14.74
C ASP A 313 12.49 -14.18 13.84
N THR A 314 12.31 -14.12 12.51
CA THR A 314 12.68 -15.23 11.60
C THR A 314 13.24 -14.78 10.24
N THR A 315 14.55 -14.53 10.12
CA THR A 315 15.38 -14.77 8.90
C THR A 315 14.93 -14.17 7.54
N LEU A 316 14.00 -13.21 7.51
CA LEU A 316 13.52 -12.59 6.25
C LEU A 316 14.47 -11.51 5.71
N TYR A 317 15.04 -10.72 6.62
CA TYR A 317 15.91 -9.58 6.30
C TYR A 317 17.33 -9.85 6.82
N GLU A 318 18.11 -10.57 6.01
CA GLU A 318 19.48 -10.98 6.37
C GLU A 318 20.47 -9.80 6.42
N HIS A 319 20.13 -8.69 5.75
CA HIS A 319 20.95 -7.49 5.66
C HIS A 319 20.12 -6.25 5.98
N PRO A 320 20.72 -5.24 6.63
CA PRO A 320 20.12 -3.92 6.66
C PRO A 320 20.06 -3.32 5.24
N GLY A 321 19.01 -2.56 4.95
CA GLY A 321 18.76 -1.97 3.64
C GLY A 321 17.27 -1.79 3.32
N LEU A 322 17.00 -1.30 2.11
CA LEU A 322 15.64 -1.16 1.57
C LEU A 322 15.26 -2.41 0.77
N TYR A 323 14.15 -3.03 1.13
CA TYR A 323 13.61 -4.22 0.50
C TYR A 323 12.32 -3.91 -0.26
N THR A 324 12.06 -4.61 -1.36
CA THR A 324 10.67 -4.82 -1.80
C THR A 324 10.02 -5.87 -0.92
N THR A 325 8.75 -5.66 -0.61
CA THR A 325 7.96 -6.53 0.25
C THR A 325 6.58 -6.77 -0.36
N PHE A 326 6.16 -8.02 -0.35
CA PHE A 326 4.84 -8.42 -0.80
C PHE A 326 4.29 -9.41 0.23
N TRP A 327 3.30 -8.99 1.01
CA TRP A 327 2.77 -9.80 2.11
C TRP A 327 1.31 -10.20 1.90
N GLN A 328 0.50 -9.37 1.24
CA GLN A 328 -0.95 -9.57 1.11
C GLN A 328 -1.40 -9.54 -0.36
N PRO A 329 -2.55 -10.17 -0.69
CA PRO A 329 -3.05 -10.25 -2.07
C PRO A 329 -3.22 -8.88 -2.76
N THR A 330 -3.44 -7.82 -1.98
CA THR A 330 -3.58 -6.42 -2.44
C THR A 330 -2.37 -5.55 -2.11
N SER A 331 -1.20 -6.16 -1.87
CA SER A 331 0.05 -5.44 -1.67
C SER A 331 0.64 -4.97 -2.99
N ASP A 332 1.26 -3.79 -2.95
CA ASP A 332 2.08 -3.29 -4.04
C ASP A 332 3.39 -4.08 -4.15
N GLY A 333 3.74 -4.53 -5.36
CA GLY A 333 5.01 -5.20 -5.64
C GLY A 333 6.22 -4.28 -5.53
N ASP A 334 5.97 -2.96 -5.65
CA ASP A 334 6.92 -1.89 -5.33
C ASP A 334 6.78 -1.36 -3.90
N GLY A 335 6.01 -2.05 -3.05
CA GLY A 335 5.96 -1.78 -1.61
C GLY A 335 7.31 -2.03 -0.96
N THR A 336 7.71 -1.15 -0.05
CA THR A 336 9.05 -1.15 0.54
C THR A 336 9.06 -1.28 2.05
N ASP A 337 10.04 -2.02 2.55
CA ASP A 337 10.40 -2.10 3.96
C ASP A 337 11.85 -1.63 4.12
N LEU A 338 12.10 -0.76 5.10
CA LEU A 338 13.45 -0.29 5.41
C LEU A 338 13.93 -0.96 6.71
N VAL A 339 15.06 -1.66 6.63
CA VAL A 339 15.75 -2.25 7.78
C VAL A 339 17.00 -1.43 8.06
N THR A 340 17.03 -0.78 9.22
CA THR A 340 18.16 0.05 9.66
C THR A 340 19.37 -0.80 10.04
N ALA A 341 20.55 -0.19 10.10
CA ALA A 341 21.77 -0.83 10.57
C ALA A 341 21.64 -1.41 11.99
N GLN A 342 20.79 -0.80 12.83
CA GLN A 342 20.51 -1.25 14.20
C GLN A 342 19.47 -2.38 14.24
N GLY A 343 18.96 -2.85 13.09
CA GLY A 343 17.93 -3.88 13.00
C GLY A 343 16.50 -3.38 13.22
N ALA A 344 16.30 -2.07 13.38
CA ALA A 344 14.95 -1.48 13.42
C ALA A 344 14.28 -1.61 12.05
N MET A 345 13.03 -2.04 12.03
CA MET A 345 12.23 -2.16 10.82
C MET A 345 11.27 -0.99 10.67
N ASN A 346 11.08 -0.55 9.43
CA ASN A 346 10.10 0.46 9.00
C ASN A 346 10.12 1.74 9.86
N PRO A 347 11.30 2.37 10.01
CA PRO A 347 11.42 3.64 10.74
C PRO A 347 10.69 4.80 10.06
N ILE A 348 10.27 4.63 8.79
CA ILE A 348 9.42 5.54 8.02
C ILE A 348 8.09 4.82 7.82
N ARG A 349 6.98 5.51 8.07
CA ARG A 349 5.64 4.91 7.95
C ARG A 349 4.56 5.97 7.78
N PHE A 350 3.43 5.55 7.22
CA PHE A 350 2.21 6.34 7.28
C PHE A 350 1.63 6.38 8.69
N ASP A 351 1.06 7.53 9.03
CA ASP A 351 0.30 7.71 10.25
C ASP A 351 -1.12 7.12 10.11
N GLY A 352 -1.25 5.88 10.56
CA GLY A 352 -2.47 5.10 10.50
C GLY A 352 -2.64 4.29 9.21
N SER A 353 -3.76 3.57 9.11
CA SER A 353 -4.14 2.83 7.89
C SER A 353 -4.63 3.76 6.78
N ARG A 354 -4.46 3.33 5.53
CA ARG A 354 -5.08 3.97 4.36
C ARG A 354 -6.60 4.00 4.53
N PRO A 355 -7.26 5.17 4.46
CA PRO A 355 -8.66 5.27 4.85
C PRO A 355 -9.65 4.91 3.72
N TRP A 356 -9.20 4.76 2.48
CA TRP A 356 -10.07 4.41 1.33
C TRP A 356 -9.89 2.99 0.78
N GLY A 357 -8.91 2.24 1.28
CA GLY A 357 -8.48 0.99 0.69
C GLY A 357 -7.75 0.11 1.69
N SER A 358 -7.56 -1.17 1.35
CA SER A 358 -6.77 -2.07 2.19
C SER A 358 -5.38 -1.48 2.41
N GLY A 359 -4.77 -1.64 3.58
CA GLY A 359 -3.42 -1.10 3.83
C GLY A 359 -2.39 -1.61 2.81
N GLY A 360 -1.46 -0.75 2.41
CA GLY A 360 -0.32 -1.09 1.56
C GLY A 360 0.99 -0.67 2.22
N ASN A 361 2.08 -1.32 1.83
CA ASN A 361 3.43 -0.90 2.21
C ASN A 361 3.75 0.47 1.56
N ILE A 362 4.75 1.19 2.09
CA ILE A 362 5.18 2.44 1.45
C ILE A 362 5.76 2.10 0.08
N ARG A 363 5.12 2.57 -0.99
CA ARG A 363 5.62 2.36 -2.36
C ARG A 363 6.97 3.04 -2.54
N LEU A 364 7.83 2.46 -3.38
CA LEU A 364 9.18 2.96 -3.63
C LEU A 364 9.19 4.43 -4.05
N GLU A 365 8.25 4.86 -4.89
CA GLU A 365 8.13 6.28 -5.30
C GLU A 365 7.95 7.22 -4.10
N VAL A 366 7.12 6.84 -3.13
CA VAL A 366 6.86 7.63 -1.91
C VAL A 366 8.08 7.65 -0.99
N MET A 367 8.76 6.50 -0.86
CA MET A 367 10.01 6.43 -0.10
C MET A 367 11.07 7.37 -0.71
N LEU A 368 11.21 7.34 -2.02
CA LEU A 368 12.17 8.18 -2.76
C LEU A 368 11.79 9.66 -2.68
N ASP A 369 10.51 10.02 -2.75
CA ASP A 369 10.05 11.41 -2.55
C ASP A 369 10.44 11.97 -1.20
N LEU A 370 10.28 11.18 -0.14
CA LEU A 370 10.70 11.58 1.20
C LEU A 370 12.21 11.81 1.23
N TRP A 371 13.00 10.93 0.62
CA TRP A 371 14.46 11.04 0.57
C TRP A 371 14.90 12.27 -0.24
N ILE A 372 14.25 12.51 -1.39
CA ILE A 372 14.44 13.71 -2.21
C ILE A 372 14.16 14.95 -1.36
N ALA A 373 13.03 15.00 -0.65
CA ALA A 373 12.67 16.15 0.18
C ALA A 373 13.73 16.43 1.25
N HIS A 374 14.27 15.39 1.90
CA HIS A 374 15.32 15.56 2.92
C HIS A 374 16.64 16.06 2.33
N VAL A 375 17.05 15.57 1.16
CA VAL A 375 18.24 16.07 0.45
C VAL A 375 18.01 17.52 0.00
N VAL A 376 16.87 17.79 -0.63
CA VAL A 376 16.57 19.09 -1.23
C VAL A 376 16.50 20.19 -0.18
N ASN A 377 15.84 19.92 0.94
CA ASN A 377 15.66 20.86 2.05
C ASN A 377 16.92 21.00 2.93
N GLY A 378 17.95 20.17 2.70
CA GLY A 378 19.17 20.17 3.50
C GLY A 378 19.00 19.53 4.89
N THR A 379 17.89 18.82 5.13
CA THR A 379 17.73 17.97 6.32
C THR A 379 18.76 16.86 6.35
N TRP A 380 19.07 16.30 5.17
CA TRP A 380 20.19 15.38 5.00
C TRP A 380 21.41 16.10 4.44
N GLU A 381 22.50 16.06 5.20
CA GLU A 381 23.81 16.52 4.76
C GLU A 381 24.34 15.63 3.62
N VAL A 382 25.00 16.28 2.65
CA VAL A 382 25.65 15.64 1.51
C VAL A 382 27.14 15.95 1.54
N GLY A 383 27.96 14.90 1.59
CA GLY A 383 29.42 14.95 1.54
C GLY A 383 29.98 14.39 0.22
N PRO A 384 31.32 14.19 0.13
CA PRO A 384 31.97 13.72 -1.09
C PRO A 384 31.49 12.36 -1.61
N GLU A 385 30.96 11.52 -0.72
CA GLU A 385 30.49 10.16 -1.00
C GLU A 385 28.96 10.08 -1.09
N GLY A 386 28.25 11.20 -1.25
CA GLY A 386 26.79 11.28 -1.23
C GLY A 386 26.25 11.68 0.14
N VAL A 387 25.09 11.16 0.54
CA VAL A 387 24.47 11.49 1.84
C VAL A 387 25.41 11.12 2.99
N SER A 388 25.82 12.12 3.77
CA SER A 388 26.75 11.98 4.92
C SER A 388 26.03 11.96 6.27
N THR A 389 24.72 12.17 6.27
CA THR A 389 23.89 12.07 7.47
C THR A 389 24.06 10.68 8.11
N PRO A 390 24.28 10.59 9.43
CA PRO A 390 24.48 9.31 10.11
C PRO A 390 23.26 8.38 10.01
N ASP A 391 23.53 7.07 9.93
CA ASP A 391 22.51 6.02 9.82
C ASP A 391 21.53 5.98 11.01
N ASN A 392 21.98 6.39 12.20
CA ASN A 392 21.12 6.52 13.38
C ASN A 392 20.01 7.58 13.23
N TRP A 393 20.02 8.40 12.17
CA TRP A 393 18.92 9.32 11.85
C TRP A 393 17.57 8.59 11.77
N PHE A 394 17.54 7.35 11.29
CA PHE A 394 16.32 6.55 11.22
C PHE A 394 15.85 6.02 12.58
N THR A 395 16.69 6.00 13.60
CA THR A 395 16.36 5.49 14.94
C THR A 395 16.31 6.57 16.00
N ASP A 396 16.76 7.79 15.68
CA ASP A 396 16.71 8.94 16.56
C ASP A 396 15.27 9.38 16.84
N ALA A 397 14.91 9.54 18.12
CA ALA A 397 13.58 9.99 18.53
C ALA A 397 13.28 11.43 18.06
N GLU A 398 14.30 12.27 17.93
CA GLU A 398 14.14 13.68 17.51
C GLU A 398 13.72 13.82 16.04
N THR A 399 13.93 12.77 15.23
CA THR A 399 13.61 12.77 13.80
C THR A 399 12.24 12.17 13.49
N ILE A 400 11.47 11.75 14.50
CA ILE A 400 10.22 10.96 14.29
C ILE A 400 9.21 11.68 13.40
N GLU A 401 9.01 12.98 13.59
CA GLU A 401 8.06 13.77 12.81
C GLU A 401 8.52 13.92 11.35
N ALA A 402 9.82 13.91 11.09
CA ALA A 402 10.39 13.93 9.75
C ALA A 402 10.29 12.59 9.01
N ARG A 403 9.87 11.52 9.71
CA ARG A 403 9.73 10.14 9.20
C ARG A 403 8.28 9.68 9.11
N ARG A 404 7.33 10.46 9.63
CA ARG A 404 5.89 10.17 9.58
C ARG A 404 5.30 10.75 8.31
N LEU A 405 4.69 9.87 7.52
CA LEU A 405 3.95 10.22 6.32
C LEU A 405 2.47 10.38 6.66
N VAL A 406 1.78 11.27 5.95
CA VAL A 406 0.34 11.46 6.08
C VAL A 406 -0.33 10.93 4.83
N TRP A 407 -1.45 10.23 4.98
CA TRP A 407 -2.30 9.88 3.85
C TRP A 407 -2.92 11.16 3.26
N THR A 408 -2.57 11.47 2.02
CA THR A 408 -3.10 12.62 1.28
C THR A 408 -3.92 12.17 0.09
N GLU A 409 -4.68 13.09 -0.51
CA GLU A 409 -5.40 12.83 -1.77
C GLU A 409 -4.46 12.51 -2.94
N GLU A 410 -3.16 12.72 -2.81
CA GLU A 410 -2.16 12.38 -3.83
C GLU A 410 -1.68 10.92 -3.69
N CYS A 411 -1.80 10.34 -2.50
CA CYS A 411 -1.51 8.92 -2.28
C CYS A 411 -2.49 8.03 -3.06
N ARG A 412 -2.00 6.93 -3.62
CA ARG A 412 -2.85 5.96 -4.35
C ARG A 412 -3.58 5.01 -3.40
#